data_AF-A0A956VXB3-F1
#
_entry.id   AF-A0A956VXB3-F1
#
_cell.length_a   1.000
_cell.length_b   1.000
_cell.length_c   1.000
_cell.angle_alpha   90.00
_cell.angle_beta   90.00
_cell.angle_gamma   90.00
#
_symmetry.space_group_name_H-M   'P 1'
#
loop_
_entity.id
_entity.type
_entity.pdbx_description
1 polymer ?
#
loop_
_entity_poly.entity_id
_entity_poly.type
_entity_poly.pdbx_seq_one_letter_code
_entity_poly.pdbx_strand_id
1 'polypeptide(L)'
;AGEIAALLRSRGALFFDEIVSGTRRLVTDVEQGLRELIAGGWVASDGFQGLREIAGGSRSRERHRRRAPRGGNYLRGGMFAGGGPPGRWSLVRAPEHDPNLADEYEDEVAEATAHALLARYGVVFRDLAVRESFTIPWRYVLRALRRLEARGVIRGGRFVIGVAGEQYALPDAVTLLRDVRREPHDGTRITVSAVDPVNLTGVLLPGDRVPAQRGRTVTFVDGLPETAPAPVAVGD
;
A
#
# COMPACT_ATOMS: atom_id res chain seq x y z
N ALA A 1 -1.02 -14.57 24.46
CA ALA A 1 -2.03 -13.86 23.63
C ALA A 1 -3.41 -13.67 24.29
N GLY A 2 -4.10 -14.73 24.73
CA GLY A 2 -5.50 -14.65 25.18
C GLY A 2 -5.81 -13.63 26.29
N GLU A 3 -4.96 -13.55 27.33
CA GLU A 3 -5.12 -12.58 28.43
C GLU A 3 -5.04 -11.12 27.95
N ILE A 4 -4.11 -10.82 27.03
CA ILE A 4 -3.96 -9.48 26.43
C ILE A 4 -5.23 -9.13 25.64
N ALA A 5 -5.74 -10.05 24.83
CA ALA A 5 -6.96 -9.83 24.07
C ALA A 5 -8.18 -9.60 24.99
N ALA A 6 -8.31 -10.33 26.09
CA ALA A 6 -9.37 -10.12 27.07
C ALA A 6 -9.26 -8.75 27.78
N LEU A 7 -8.04 -8.32 28.11
CA LEU A 7 -7.79 -7.01 28.71
C LEU A 7 -8.17 -5.89 27.74
N LEU A 8 -7.73 -5.95 26.48
CA LEU A 8 -8.07 -4.98 25.44
C LEU A 8 -9.58 -4.98 25.12
N ARG A 9 -10.24 -6.13 25.20
CA ARG A 9 -11.70 -6.23 25.03
C ARG A 9 -12.46 -5.47 26.12
N SER A 10 -11.99 -5.57 27.37
CA SER A 10 -12.66 -4.95 28.52
C SER A 10 -12.33 -3.48 28.71
N ARG A 11 -11.08 -3.06 28.42
CA ARG A 11 -10.60 -1.70 28.69
C ARG A 11 -10.42 -0.83 27.44
N GLY A 12 -10.57 -1.39 26.25
CA GLY A 12 -10.32 -0.67 25.01
C GLY A 12 -8.83 -0.53 24.71
N ALA A 13 -8.46 0.57 24.05
CA ALA A 13 -7.10 0.82 23.61
C ALA A 13 -6.19 1.18 24.80
N LEU A 14 -5.06 0.47 24.96
CA LEU A 14 -4.13 0.64 26.07
C LEU A 14 -2.69 0.82 25.58
N PHE A 15 -1.87 1.59 26.30
CA PHE A 15 -0.43 1.62 26.09
C PHE A 15 0.23 0.31 26.55
N PHE A 16 1.45 0.06 26.07
CA PHE A 16 2.15 -1.19 26.34
C PHE A 16 2.38 -1.44 27.85
N ASP A 17 2.74 -0.40 28.60
CA ASP A 17 2.94 -0.45 30.05
C ASP A 17 1.65 -0.70 30.82
N GLU A 18 0.52 -0.19 30.34
CA GLU A 18 -0.81 -0.48 30.88
C GLU A 18 -1.19 -1.94 30.65
N ILE A 19 -0.78 -2.54 29.53
CA ILE A 19 -0.99 -3.97 29.25
C ILE A 19 -0.10 -4.84 30.14
N VAL A 20 1.18 -4.47 30.32
CA VAL A 20 2.09 -5.16 31.25
C VAL A 20 1.54 -5.11 32.68
N SER A 21 1.12 -3.93 33.13
CA SER A 21 0.56 -3.73 34.46
C SER A 21 -0.77 -4.47 34.63
N GLY A 22 -1.64 -4.41 33.62
CA GLY A 22 -2.97 -5.02 33.64
C GLY A 22 -2.97 -6.55 33.56
N THR A 23 -1.99 -7.14 32.86
CA THR A 23 -1.83 -8.60 32.76
C THR A 23 -0.91 -9.18 33.84
N ARG A 24 -0.08 -8.36 34.48
CA ARG A 24 0.99 -8.77 35.42
C ARG A 24 1.95 -9.79 34.80
N ARG A 25 2.17 -9.72 33.49
CA ARG A 25 3.10 -10.56 32.75
C ARG A 25 4.44 -9.85 32.55
N LEU A 26 5.48 -10.63 32.27
CA LEU A 26 6.78 -10.06 31.91
C LEU A 26 6.66 -9.29 30.58
N VAL A 27 7.47 -8.24 30.43
CA VAL A 27 7.53 -7.43 29.20
C VAL A 27 7.71 -8.31 27.95
N THR A 28 8.58 -9.33 28.04
CA THR A 28 8.84 -10.27 26.94
C THR A 28 7.62 -11.11 26.55
N ASP A 29 6.78 -11.47 27.52
CA ASP A 29 5.58 -12.27 27.29
C ASP A 29 4.47 -11.41 26.66
N VAL A 30 4.39 -10.14 27.06
CA VAL A 30 3.48 -9.17 26.45
C VAL A 30 3.90 -8.86 25.01
N GLU A 31 5.19 -8.64 24.75
CA GLU A 31 5.71 -8.49 23.39
C GLU A 31 5.37 -9.69 22.50
N GLN A 32 5.61 -10.90 23.01
CA GLN A 32 5.36 -12.12 22.26
C GLN A 32 3.86 -12.33 22.01
N GLY A 33 3.03 -12.08 23.03
CA GLY A 33 1.58 -12.17 22.90
C GLY A 33 1.00 -11.13 21.93
N LEU A 34 1.52 -9.90 21.91
CA LEU A 34 1.16 -8.90 20.91
C LEU A 34 1.61 -9.32 19.51
N ARG A 35 2.82 -9.87 19.36
CA ARG A 35 3.30 -10.40 18.08
C ARG A 35 2.37 -11.48 17.51
N GLU A 36 1.92 -12.41 18.34
CA GLU A 36 0.97 -13.45 17.94
C GLU A 36 -0.38 -12.85 17.51
N LEU A 37 -0.91 -11.89 18.27
CA LEU A 37 -2.17 -11.23 17.95
C LEU A 37 -2.08 -10.38 16.68
N ILE A 38 -0.97 -9.69 16.46
CA ILE A 38 -0.70 -8.91 15.23
C ILE A 38 -0.58 -9.85 14.04
N ALA A 39 0.16 -10.95 14.16
CA ALA A 39 0.30 -11.94 13.09
C ALA A 39 -1.05 -12.54 12.70
N GLY A 40 -1.97 -12.70 13.66
CA GLY A 40 -3.34 -13.13 13.40
C GLY A 40 -4.32 -12.03 12.99
N GLY A 41 -3.88 -10.77 12.89
CA GLY A 41 -4.75 -9.63 12.54
C GLY A 41 -5.75 -9.20 13.62
N TRP A 42 -5.57 -9.63 14.86
CA TRP A 42 -6.51 -9.40 15.97
C TRP A 42 -6.25 -8.11 16.75
N VAL A 43 -5.03 -7.56 16.67
CA VAL A 43 -4.63 -6.32 17.37
C VAL A 43 -3.93 -5.39 16.40
N ALA A 44 -4.24 -4.10 16.51
CA ALA A 44 -3.58 -3.01 15.79
C ALA A 44 -2.98 -2.00 16.79
N SER A 45 -2.11 -1.12 16.29
CA SER A 45 -1.61 0.05 17.01
C SER A 45 -1.99 1.33 16.27
N ASP A 46 -2.24 2.40 17.02
CA ASP A 46 -2.41 3.76 16.48
C ASP A 46 -1.12 4.35 15.87
N GLY A 47 0.03 3.69 16.05
CA GLY A 47 1.32 4.10 15.52
C GLY A 47 2.06 2.99 14.78
N PHE A 48 2.67 3.33 13.65
CA PHE A 48 3.49 2.37 12.88
C PHE A 48 4.81 1.99 13.55
N GLN A 49 5.31 2.83 14.46
CA GLN A 49 6.61 2.60 15.10
C GLN A 49 6.56 1.40 16.07
N GLY A 50 5.60 1.38 17.00
CA GLY A 50 5.42 0.24 17.88
C GLY A 50 5.09 -1.03 17.12
N LEU A 51 4.25 -0.94 16.08
CA LEU A 51 3.94 -2.07 15.22
C LEU A 51 5.21 -2.67 14.58
N ARG A 52 6.10 -1.84 14.03
CA ARG A 52 7.37 -2.30 13.44
C ARG A 52 8.32 -2.91 14.47
N GLU A 53 8.34 -2.40 15.68
CA GLU A 53 9.19 -2.92 16.77
C GLU A 53 8.74 -4.31 17.24
N ILE A 54 7.43 -4.56 17.31
CA ILE A 54 6.88 -5.87 17.69
C ILE A 54 6.90 -6.87 16.50
N ALA A 55 6.47 -6.42 15.32
CA ALA A 55 6.36 -7.24 14.11
C ALA A 55 7.72 -7.52 13.44
N GLY A 56 8.71 -6.64 13.66
CA GLY A 56 10.08 -6.85 13.20
C GLY A 56 10.68 -8.11 13.82
N GLY A 57 10.72 -9.19 13.04
CA GLY A 57 11.24 -10.49 13.48
C GLY A 57 12.70 -10.44 13.96
N SER A 58 13.19 -11.58 14.47
CA SER A 58 14.55 -11.74 15.03
C SER A 58 15.69 -11.22 14.14
N ARG A 59 15.50 -11.19 12.81
CA ARG A 59 16.47 -10.67 11.83
C ARG A 59 16.70 -9.15 11.94
N SER A 60 15.71 -8.38 12.35
CA SER A 60 15.88 -6.94 12.65
C SER A 60 16.71 -6.76 13.94
N ARG A 61 16.44 -7.60 14.95
CA ARG A 61 17.18 -7.63 16.23
C ARG A 61 18.66 -8.02 16.03
N GLU A 62 18.97 -8.94 15.11
CA GLU A 62 20.34 -9.33 14.75
C GLU A 62 21.12 -8.19 14.08
N ARG A 63 20.50 -7.43 13.16
CA ARG A 63 21.13 -6.27 12.52
C ARG A 63 21.31 -5.09 13.48
N HIS A 64 20.37 -4.87 14.39
CA HIS A 64 20.48 -3.82 15.41
C HIS A 64 21.53 -4.15 16.49
N ARG A 65 21.71 -5.44 16.82
CA ARG A 65 22.77 -5.90 17.75
C ARG A 65 24.19 -5.66 17.25
N ARG A 66 24.41 -5.57 15.92
CA ARG A 66 25.75 -5.35 15.34
C ARG A 66 26.17 -3.88 15.28
N ARG A 67 25.28 -2.93 15.57
CA ARG A 67 25.56 -1.47 15.51
C ARG A 67 25.37 -0.72 16.82
N ALA A 68 24.94 -1.38 17.90
CA ALA A 68 24.78 -0.76 19.21
C ALA A 68 25.85 -1.27 20.21
N PRO A 69 26.58 -0.38 20.91
CA PRO A 69 27.41 -0.79 22.03
C PRO A 69 26.51 -1.37 23.14
N ARG A 70 27.03 -2.41 23.81
CA ARG A 70 26.38 -3.20 24.86
C ARG A 70 25.51 -2.35 25.80
N GLY A 71 24.19 -2.53 25.72
CA GLY A 71 23.23 -1.94 26.65
C GLY A 71 21.81 -2.02 26.10
N GLY A 72 21.04 -3.01 26.53
CA GLY A 72 19.61 -3.04 26.27
C GLY A 72 18.96 -1.82 26.92
N ASN A 73 18.50 -0.87 26.11
CA ASN A 73 17.87 0.36 26.60
C ASN A 73 16.46 0.18 27.18
N TYR A 74 16.06 -1.04 27.54
CA TYR A 74 14.83 -1.31 28.28
C TYR A 74 14.95 -1.03 29.79
N LEU A 75 16.15 -0.67 30.28
CA LEU A 75 16.41 -0.45 31.71
C LEU A 75 16.95 0.95 32.05
N ARG A 76 17.06 1.87 31.08
CA ARG A 76 17.50 3.26 31.31
C ARG A 76 16.35 4.26 31.20
N GLY A 77 15.20 3.86 31.68
CA GLY A 77 14.14 4.75 32.11
C GLY A 77 13.90 4.46 33.58
N GLY A 78 14.04 5.46 34.45
CA GLY A 78 13.63 5.32 35.85
C GLY A 78 12.19 4.82 35.94
N MET A 79 11.71 4.55 37.16
CA MET A 79 10.41 3.93 37.47
C MET A 79 9.14 4.60 36.86
N PHE A 80 9.30 5.58 35.95
CA PHE A 80 8.28 6.38 35.26
C PHE A 80 8.56 6.63 33.76
N ALA A 81 9.48 5.91 33.10
CA ALA A 81 9.71 6.04 31.66
C ALA A 81 9.23 4.77 30.93
N GLY A 82 8.13 4.90 30.18
CA GLY A 82 7.43 3.83 29.45
C GLY A 82 8.34 3.01 28.52
N GLY A 83 8.90 1.94 29.06
CA GLY A 83 9.86 1.04 28.39
C GLY A 83 9.20 0.01 27.48
N GLY A 84 8.31 0.46 26.60
CA GLY A 84 7.59 -0.40 25.66
C GLY A 84 7.46 0.24 24.29
N PRO A 85 7.15 -0.56 23.25
CA PRO A 85 6.91 -0.06 21.90
C PRO A 85 5.81 1.00 21.91
N PRO A 86 6.04 2.17 21.26
CA PRO A 86 5.16 3.32 21.37
C PRO A 86 3.84 3.09 20.65
N GLY A 87 2.77 3.68 21.20
CA GLY A 87 1.42 3.63 20.66
C GLY A 87 0.43 2.93 21.58
N ARG A 88 -0.86 3.16 21.33
CA ARG A 88 -1.96 2.43 21.95
C ARG A 88 -2.31 1.21 21.11
N TRP A 89 -2.48 0.10 21.79
CA TRP A 89 -2.84 -1.18 21.20
C TRP A 89 -4.32 -1.41 21.43
N SER A 90 -5.04 -1.81 20.38
CA SER A 90 -6.47 -2.09 20.45
C SER A 90 -6.80 -3.35 19.66
N LEU A 91 -7.85 -4.06 20.06
CA LEU A 91 -8.39 -5.13 19.23
C LEU A 91 -8.86 -4.54 17.89
N VAL A 92 -8.51 -5.23 16.81
CA VAL A 92 -9.15 -5.02 15.52
C VAL A 92 -10.57 -5.53 15.67
N ARG A 93 -11.52 -4.61 15.80
CA ARG A 93 -12.92 -4.96 15.68
C ARG A 93 -13.14 -5.24 14.21
N ALA A 94 -13.32 -6.51 13.85
CA ALA A 94 -14.07 -6.79 12.64
C ALA A 94 -15.44 -6.11 12.85
N PRO A 95 -15.90 -5.24 11.94
CA PRO A 95 -17.29 -4.83 11.99
C PRO A 95 -18.14 -6.10 12.11
N GLU A 96 -19.15 -6.09 12.98
CA GLU A 96 -20.12 -7.17 12.99
C GLU A 96 -20.56 -7.39 11.55
N HIS A 97 -20.46 -8.63 11.07
CA HIS A 97 -20.75 -8.96 9.68
C HIS A 97 -22.26 -8.89 9.48
N ASP A 98 -22.79 -7.67 9.43
CA ASP A 98 -24.07 -7.39 8.84
C ASP A 98 -23.86 -7.50 7.32
N PRO A 99 -24.48 -8.50 6.66
CA PRO A 99 -24.32 -8.67 5.22
C PRO A 99 -24.72 -7.42 4.43
N ASN A 100 -25.60 -6.56 4.96
CA ASN A 100 -25.95 -5.29 4.31
C ASN A 100 -24.82 -4.25 4.43
N LEU A 101 -24.15 -4.16 5.59
CA LEU A 101 -23.00 -3.27 5.77
C LEU A 101 -21.75 -3.78 5.04
N ALA A 102 -21.64 -5.10 4.83
CA ALA A 102 -20.55 -5.69 4.05
C ALA A 102 -20.60 -5.23 2.58
N ASP A 103 -21.78 -5.23 1.98
CA ASP A 103 -21.98 -4.75 0.61
C ASP A 103 -21.70 -3.25 0.48
N GLU A 104 -22.15 -2.44 1.45
CA GLU A 104 -21.85 -1.00 1.50
C GLU A 104 -20.34 -0.73 1.63
N TYR A 105 -19.67 -1.43 2.56
CA TYR A 105 -18.22 -1.32 2.73
C TYR A 105 -17.46 -1.74 1.47
N GLU A 106 -17.83 -2.87 0.84
CA GLU A 106 -17.22 -3.28 -0.42
C GLU A 106 -17.42 -2.24 -1.53
N ASP A 107 -18.59 -1.60 -1.59
CA ASP A 107 -18.87 -0.54 -2.55
C ASP A 107 -18.06 0.74 -2.29
N GLU A 108 -17.91 1.15 -1.03
CA GLU A 108 -17.06 2.29 -0.64
C GLU A 108 -15.59 2.02 -0.99
N VAL A 109 -15.06 0.84 -0.63
CA VAL A 109 -13.67 0.48 -0.94
C VAL A 109 -13.47 0.34 -2.46
N ALA A 110 -14.47 -0.17 -3.19
CA ALA A 110 -14.41 -0.25 -4.64
C ALA A 110 -14.40 1.14 -5.30
N GLU A 111 -15.20 2.08 -4.83
CA GLU A 111 -15.21 3.46 -5.31
C GLU A 111 -13.90 4.18 -4.99
N ALA A 112 -13.38 4.03 -3.77
CA ALA A 112 -12.07 4.56 -3.38
C ALA A 112 -10.94 3.96 -4.25
N THR A 113 -10.99 2.66 -4.52
CA THR A 113 -10.04 1.97 -5.42
C THR A 113 -10.13 2.52 -6.84
N ALA A 114 -11.34 2.74 -7.35
CA ALA A 114 -11.55 3.35 -8.67
C ALA A 114 -10.93 4.76 -8.75
N HIS A 115 -11.15 5.59 -7.73
CA HIS A 115 -10.54 6.92 -7.65
C HIS A 115 -9.01 6.86 -7.59
N ALA A 116 -8.44 5.95 -6.79
CA ALA A 116 -6.99 5.78 -6.70
C ALA A 116 -6.37 5.37 -8.05
N LEU A 117 -7.01 4.45 -8.78
CA LEU A 117 -6.59 4.04 -10.12
C LEU A 117 -6.68 5.19 -11.12
N LEU A 118 -7.78 5.95 -11.11
CA LEU A 118 -7.98 7.10 -12.00
C LEU A 118 -6.97 8.21 -11.73
N ALA A 119 -6.70 8.53 -10.47
CA ALA A 119 -5.69 9.53 -10.09
C ALA A 119 -4.27 9.10 -10.49
N ARG A 120 -3.96 7.80 -10.41
CA ARG A 120 -2.65 7.26 -10.79
C ARG A 120 -2.42 7.22 -12.29
N TYR A 121 -3.41 6.77 -13.07
CA TYR A 121 -3.23 6.46 -14.48
C TYR A 121 -3.92 7.41 -15.45
N GLY A 122 -4.90 8.19 -14.99
CA GLY A 122 -5.79 9.01 -15.84
C GLY A 122 -6.80 8.20 -16.64
N VAL A 123 -6.37 7.06 -17.20
CA VAL A 123 -7.19 6.06 -17.92
C VAL A 123 -7.04 4.70 -17.25
N VAL A 124 -8.17 4.03 -17.00
CA VAL A 124 -8.24 2.75 -16.30
C VAL A 124 -8.94 1.70 -17.17
N PHE A 125 -8.36 0.50 -17.18
CA PHE A 125 -8.93 -0.72 -17.76
C PHE A 125 -8.42 -1.94 -16.99
N ARG A 126 -9.03 -3.10 -17.22
CA ARG A 126 -8.82 -4.30 -16.40
C ARG A 126 -7.34 -4.70 -16.25
N ASP A 127 -6.60 -4.71 -17.35
CA ASP A 127 -5.21 -5.20 -17.36
C ASP A 127 -4.24 -4.29 -16.58
N LEU A 128 -4.57 -3.01 -16.40
CA LEU A 128 -3.87 -2.13 -15.46
C LEU A 128 -4.24 -2.48 -14.02
N ALA A 129 -5.54 -2.60 -13.73
CA ALA A 129 -6.02 -2.80 -12.36
C ALA A 129 -5.52 -4.12 -11.74
N VAL A 130 -5.42 -5.20 -12.53
CA VAL A 130 -4.95 -6.52 -12.06
C VAL A 130 -3.49 -6.51 -11.59
N ARG A 131 -2.72 -5.47 -11.92
CA ARG A 131 -1.32 -5.32 -11.50
C ARG A 131 -1.17 -4.71 -10.12
N GLU A 132 -2.20 -4.00 -9.69
CA GLU A 132 -2.21 -3.40 -8.38
C GLU A 132 -2.56 -4.46 -7.33
N SER A 133 -1.98 -4.34 -6.15
CA SER A 133 -2.18 -5.29 -5.06
C SER A 133 -3.46 -5.01 -4.27
N PHE A 134 -4.52 -4.56 -4.94
CA PHE A 134 -5.80 -4.28 -4.30
C PHE A 134 -6.54 -5.59 -3.99
N THR A 135 -7.17 -5.65 -2.81
CA THR A 135 -7.91 -6.82 -2.35
C THR A 135 -9.33 -6.90 -2.96
N ILE A 136 -9.87 -5.77 -3.42
CA ILE A 136 -11.22 -5.72 -4.02
C ILE A 136 -11.21 -6.37 -5.41
N PRO A 137 -12.13 -7.34 -5.68
CA PRO A 137 -12.27 -7.91 -7.01
C PRO A 137 -12.67 -6.88 -8.08
N TRP A 138 -12.11 -7.01 -9.29
CA TRP A 138 -12.34 -6.10 -10.42
C TRP A 138 -13.82 -5.82 -10.71
N ARG A 139 -14.72 -6.80 -10.53
CA ARG A 139 -16.16 -6.63 -10.77
C ARG A 139 -16.78 -5.48 -9.96
N TYR A 140 -16.33 -5.25 -8.73
CA TYR A 140 -16.84 -4.18 -7.89
C TYR A 140 -16.27 -2.83 -8.33
N VAL A 141 -14.98 -2.78 -8.65
CA VAL A 141 -14.34 -1.58 -9.23
C VAL A 141 -15.03 -1.19 -10.53
N LEU A 142 -15.35 -2.16 -11.40
CA LEU A 142 -16.08 -1.93 -12.64
C LEU A 142 -17.49 -1.36 -12.39
N ARG A 143 -18.21 -1.90 -11.39
CA ARG A 143 -19.52 -1.37 -10.99
C ARG A 143 -19.40 0.08 -10.48
N ALA A 144 -18.38 0.37 -9.68
CA ALA A 144 -18.10 1.74 -9.22
C ALA A 144 -17.75 2.69 -10.37
N LEU A 145 -16.93 2.26 -11.33
CA LEU A 145 -16.60 3.05 -12.53
C LEU A 145 -17.84 3.37 -13.37
N ARG A 146 -18.74 2.39 -13.58
CA ARG A 146 -20.02 2.63 -14.26
C ARG A 146 -20.92 3.61 -13.51
N ARG A 147 -20.96 3.55 -12.17
CA ARG A 147 -21.67 4.54 -11.35
C ARG A 147 -21.07 5.94 -11.50
N LEU A 148 -19.74 6.06 -11.46
CA LEU A 148 -19.02 7.32 -11.67
C LEU A 148 -19.28 7.90 -13.06
N GLU A 149 -19.34 7.06 -14.09
CA GLU A 149 -19.69 7.47 -15.45
C GLU A 149 -21.14 7.96 -15.53
N ALA A 150 -22.10 7.22 -14.95
CA ALA A 150 -23.50 7.62 -14.92
C ALA A 150 -23.72 8.96 -14.19
N ARG A 151 -22.87 9.27 -13.19
CA ARG A 151 -22.83 10.57 -12.51
C ARG A 151 -22.15 11.68 -13.34
N GLY A 152 -21.52 11.34 -14.46
CA GLY A 152 -20.78 12.27 -15.32
C GLY A 152 -19.41 12.67 -14.79
N VAL A 153 -18.92 12.01 -13.72
CA VAL A 153 -17.61 12.30 -13.10
C VAL A 153 -16.47 11.84 -14.01
N ILE A 154 -16.65 10.72 -14.68
CA ILE A 154 -15.68 10.13 -15.61
C ILE A 154 -16.33 9.83 -16.96
N ARG A 155 -15.52 9.46 -17.95
CA ARG A 155 -15.99 9.08 -19.29
C ARG A 155 -15.64 7.64 -19.60
N GLY A 156 -16.62 6.83 -19.97
CA GLY A 156 -16.39 5.54 -20.60
C GLY A 156 -16.04 5.70 -22.08
N GLY A 157 -15.22 4.80 -22.61
CA GLY A 157 -14.85 4.84 -24.02
C GLY A 157 -13.68 3.96 -24.40
N ARG A 158 -13.05 4.32 -25.52
CA ARG A 158 -11.86 3.66 -26.06
C ARG A 158 -10.79 4.72 -26.26
N PHE A 159 -9.87 4.80 -25.31
CA PHE A 159 -8.81 5.80 -25.26
C PHE A 159 -7.46 5.20 -25.67
N VAL A 160 -7.24 3.93 -25.34
CA VAL A 160 -6.00 3.19 -25.63
C VAL A 160 -6.29 2.07 -26.64
N ILE A 161 -5.50 2.02 -27.72
CA ILE A 161 -5.58 0.98 -28.76
C ILE A 161 -4.86 -0.30 -28.28
N GLY A 162 -5.28 -1.48 -28.77
CA GLY A 162 -4.62 -2.75 -28.46
C GLY A 162 -5.04 -3.38 -27.11
N VAL A 163 -5.93 -2.71 -26.37
CA VAL A 163 -6.46 -3.19 -25.09
C VAL A 163 -7.90 -3.66 -25.25
N ALA A 164 -8.23 -4.82 -24.67
CA ALA A 164 -9.59 -5.35 -24.69
C ALA A 164 -10.44 -4.81 -23.52
N GLY A 165 -11.77 -4.84 -23.68
CA GLY A 165 -12.73 -4.46 -22.64
C GLY A 165 -13.05 -2.97 -22.54
N GLU A 166 -13.78 -2.63 -21.47
CA GLU A 166 -14.20 -1.27 -21.13
C GLU A 166 -13.02 -0.45 -20.58
N GLN A 167 -12.97 0.83 -20.94
CA GLN A 167 -12.00 1.78 -20.44
C GLN A 167 -12.71 3.02 -19.91
N TYR A 168 -12.15 3.59 -18.85
CA TYR A 168 -12.70 4.77 -18.19
C TYR A 168 -11.60 5.79 -17.98
N ALA A 169 -11.91 7.07 -18.19
CA ALA A 169 -10.93 8.14 -18.07
C ALA A 169 -11.49 9.35 -17.34
N LEU A 170 -10.61 10.07 -16.64
CA LEU A 170 -10.92 11.42 -16.14
C LEU A 170 -11.15 12.36 -17.34
N PRO A 171 -12.12 13.30 -17.28
CA PRO A 171 -12.34 14.26 -18.36
C PRO A 171 -11.08 15.01 -18.77
N ASP A 172 -10.27 15.43 -17.79
CA ASP A 172 -9.01 16.15 -18.02
C ASP A 172 -7.97 15.26 -18.71
N ALA A 173 -7.92 13.96 -18.39
CA ALA A 173 -7.05 13.00 -19.06
C ALA A 173 -7.44 12.83 -20.54
N VAL A 174 -8.74 12.85 -20.86
CA VAL A 174 -9.22 12.79 -22.25
C VAL A 174 -8.80 14.03 -23.03
N THR A 175 -8.88 15.21 -22.42
CA THR A 175 -8.42 16.47 -23.02
C THR A 175 -6.92 16.42 -23.28
N LEU A 176 -6.13 16.05 -22.26
CA LEU A 176 -4.68 15.93 -22.38
C LEU A 176 -4.25 14.94 -23.46
N LEU A 177 -4.90 13.77 -23.56
CA LEU A 177 -4.63 12.81 -24.63
C LEU A 177 -4.91 13.37 -26.03
N ARG A 178 -5.93 14.22 -26.19
CA ARG A 178 -6.24 14.87 -27.48
C ARG A 178 -5.22 15.94 -27.84
N ASP A 179 -4.70 16.65 -26.84
CA ASP A 179 -3.71 17.70 -27.04
C ASP A 179 -2.36 17.08 -27.39
N VAL A 180 -1.89 16.08 -26.63
CA VAL A 180 -0.67 15.32 -26.95
C VAL A 180 -0.74 14.69 -28.35
N ARG A 181 -1.91 14.18 -28.77
CA ARG A 181 -2.07 13.62 -30.14
C ARG A 181 -1.88 14.65 -31.26
N ARG A 182 -2.10 15.94 -30.98
CA ARG A 182 -1.95 17.03 -31.96
C ARG A 182 -0.52 17.56 -32.01
N GLU A 183 0.24 17.35 -30.95
CA GLU A 183 1.64 17.78 -30.88
C GLU A 183 2.51 16.88 -31.77
N PRO A 184 3.39 17.46 -32.59
CA PRO A 184 4.37 16.67 -33.33
C PRO A 184 5.36 16.06 -32.34
N HIS A 185 5.83 14.85 -32.64
CA HIS A 185 6.96 14.25 -31.93
C HIS A 185 8.19 15.14 -32.08
N ASP A 186 8.77 15.56 -30.96
CA ASP A 186 9.93 16.46 -30.89
C ASP A 186 11.16 15.76 -30.29
N GLY A 187 11.06 14.47 -29.99
CA GLY A 187 12.13 13.68 -29.40
C GLY A 187 12.23 13.87 -27.90
N THR A 188 11.18 14.35 -27.22
CA THR A 188 11.18 14.56 -25.76
C THR A 188 11.53 13.28 -25.02
N ARG A 189 12.56 13.36 -24.15
CA ARG A 189 13.10 12.23 -23.39
C ARG A 189 12.70 12.34 -21.92
N ILE A 190 12.00 11.35 -21.41
CA ILE A 190 11.58 11.27 -20.02
C ILE A 190 12.12 9.98 -19.40
N THR A 191 13.02 10.10 -18.42
CA THR A 191 13.52 8.95 -17.67
C THR A 191 12.80 8.83 -16.34
N VAL A 192 12.21 7.66 -16.09
CA VAL A 192 11.54 7.32 -14.83
C VAL A 192 12.23 6.14 -14.16
N SER A 193 12.01 5.97 -12.86
CA SER A 193 12.46 4.77 -12.18
C SER A 193 11.68 3.54 -12.67
N ALA A 194 12.34 2.39 -12.78
CA ALA A 194 11.67 1.15 -13.18
C ALA A 194 10.62 0.68 -12.14
N VAL A 195 10.72 1.15 -10.89
CA VAL A 195 9.71 0.89 -9.85
C VAL A 195 8.51 1.84 -9.91
N ASP A 196 8.53 2.83 -10.80
CA ASP A 196 7.42 3.76 -10.99
C ASP A 196 6.21 3.02 -11.61
N PRO A 197 4.98 3.26 -11.14
CA PRO A 197 3.77 2.68 -11.73
C PRO A 197 3.57 2.96 -13.22
N VAL A 198 4.17 4.03 -13.76
CA VAL A 198 4.12 4.36 -15.20
C VAL A 198 5.05 3.50 -16.06
N ASN A 199 5.85 2.61 -15.45
CA ASN A 199 6.59 1.57 -16.18
C ASN A 199 5.62 0.52 -16.77
N LEU A 200 5.09 0.82 -17.95
CA LEU A 200 4.13 -0.01 -18.70
C LEU A 200 4.77 -0.76 -19.88
N THR A 201 6.09 -0.99 -19.81
CA THR A 201 6.86 -1.78 -20.78
C THR A 201 6.46 -3.26 -20.77
N GLY A 202 6.26 -3.85 -21.96
CA GLY A 202 5.76 -5.22 -22.10
C GLY A 202 4.28 -5.37 -21.71
N VAL A 203 3.49 -4.31 -21.88
CA VAL A 203 2.08 -4.22 -21.43
C VAL A 203 1.26 -3.46 -22.44
N LEU A 204 1.37 -2.13 -22.39
CA LEU A 204 0.84 -1.19 -23.34
C LEU A 204 1.90 -0.88 -24.37
N LEU A 205 3.12 -0.70 -23.89
CA LEU A 205 4.25 -0.29 -24.70
C LEU A 205 4.94 -1.53 -25.27
N PRO A 206 5.37 -1.47 -26.54
CA PRO A 206 6.06 -2.58 -27.18
C PRO A 206 7.39 -2.91 -26.50
N GLY A 207 7.88 -4.13 -26.74
CA GLY A 207 9.16 -4.61 -26.22
C GLY A 207 9.06 -5.40 -24.92
N ASP A 208 10.21 -5.81 -24.42
CA ASP A 208 10.30 -6.61 -23.19
C ASP A 208 10.00 -5.79 -21.95
N ARG A 209 9.40 -6.44 -20.96
CA ARG A 209 9.10 -5.81 -19.67
C ARG A 209 10.40 -5.51 -18.91
N VAL A 210 10.63 -4.23 -18.62
CA VAL A 210 11.70 -3.82 -17.72
C VAL A 210 11.32 -4.16 -16.27
N PRO A 211 12.11 -4.97 -15.55
CA PRO A 211 11.78 -5.35 -14.18
C PRO A 211 11.71 -4.16 -13.23
N ALA A 212 10.66 -4.10 -12.41
CA ALA A 212 10.47 -3.08 -11.37
C ALA A 212 11.41 -3.29 -10.18
N GLN A 213 12.69 -2.99 -10.38
CA GLN A 213 13.74 -3.10 -9.38
C GLN A 213 14.36 -1.74 -9.08
N ARG A 214 14.69 -1.50 -7.80
CA ARG A 214 15.38 -0.27 -7.39
C ARG A 214 16.71 -0.13 -8.13
N GLY A 215 17.05 1.10 -8.51
CA GLY A 215 18.27 1.41 -9.26
C GLY A 215 18.16 1.21 -10.77
N ARG A 216 17.09 0.57 -11.27
CA ARG A 216 16.78 0.52 -12.71
C ARG A 216 15.91 1.71 -13.11
N THR A 217 16.03 2.10 -14.38
CA THR A 217 15.27 3.18 -15.00
C THR A 217 14.73 2.76 -16.36
N VAL A 218 13.69 3.45 -16.82
CA VAL A 218 13.15 3.34 -18.18
C VAL A 218 13.13 4.75 -18.76
N THR A 219 13.67 4.90 -19.98
CA THR A 219 13.60 6.15 -20.72
C THR A 219 12.54 6.03 -21.79
N PHE A 220 11.66 7.02 -21.88
CA PHE A 220 10.68 7.16 -22.93
C PHE A 220 11.10 8.29 -23.88
N VAL A 221 11.01 8.05 -25.18
CA VAL A 221 11.15 9.05 -26.24
C VAL A 221 9.79 9.18 -26.90
N ASP A 222 9.18 10.36 -26.81
CA ASP A 222 7.83 10.63 -27.33
C ASP A 222 6.77 9.60 -26.86
N GLY A 223 6.92 9.12 -25.62
CA GLY A 223 6.02 8.13 -25.00
C GLY A 223 6.31 6.67 -25.35
N LEU A 224 7.28 6.38 -26.22
CA LEU A 224 7.73 5.01 -26.53
C LEU A 224 9.00 4.67 -25.75
N PRO A 225 9.15 3.43 -25.25
CA PRO A 225 10.35 3.05 -24.52
C PRO A 225 11.54 3.07 -25.47
N GLU A 226 12.59 3.78 -25.07
CA GLU A 226 13.89 3.64 -25.67
C GLU A 226 14.39 2.23 -25.39
N THR A 227 14.73 1.47 -26.43
CA THR A 227 15.25 0.11 -26.30
C THR A 227 16.34 0.08 -25.24
N ALA A 228 16.10 -0.67 -24.16
CA ALA A 228 16.63 -0.38 -22.83
C ALA A 228 18.16 -0.09 -22.80
N PRO A 229 18.62 1.02 -22.20
CA PRO A 229 20.02 1.19 -21.86
C PRO A 229 20.44 0.22 -20.74
N ALA A 230 21.71 -0.19 -20.75
CA ALA A 230 22.32 -1.05 -19.72
C ALA A 230 22.16 -0.45 -18.30
N PRO A 231 22.10 -1.29 -17.24
CA PRO A 231 21.95 -0.79 -15.87
C PRO A 231 23.07 0.21 -15.53
N VAL A 232 22.68 1.41 -15.10
CA VAL A 232 23.61 2.40 -14.56
C VAL A 232 24.16 1.84 -13.24
N ALA A 233 25.45 1.49 -13.22
CA ALA A 233 26.12 1.07 -12.00
C ALA A 233 26.08 2.24 -11.00
N VAL A 234 25.45 2.03 -9.84
CA VAL A 234 25.60 2.93 -8.70
C VAL A 234 27.00 2.67 -8.15
N GLY A 235 27.93 3.58 -8.43
CA GLY A 235 29.26 3.56 -7.83
C GLY A 235 29.19 3.77 -6.32
N ASP A 236 30.08 3.04 -5.63
CA ASP A 236 30.35 2.88 -4.19
C ASP A 236 29.77 3.89 -3.18
#